data_AF-A0A7W1J9R9-F1
#
_entry.id   AF-A0A7W1J9R9-F1
#
_cell.length_a   1.000
_cell.length_b   1.000
_cell.length_c   1.000
_cell.angle_alpha   90.00
_cell.angle_beta   90.00
_cell.angle_gamma   90.00
#
_symmetry.space_group_name_H-M   'P 1'
#
loop_
_entity.id
_entity.type
_entity.pdbx_description
1 polymer ?
#
loop_
_entity_poly.entity_id
_entity_poly.type
_entity_poly.pdbx_seq_one_letter_code
_entity_poly.pdbx_strand_id
1 'polypeptide(L)'
;MGAVYDEFARSLASWRITFAKRPERELDHLLLLALEREEIVSVGYRETMIARRLAAMPIPDEVRALVRQALAWTWQDEEMHAVYIRGALLKTGRRILSLRAAVRQMAGALGGWTGSVRQHLPWSRAPIARAIAALVTYAGMIAGKVPREVRDHVRYGSFTDFCLFNVDAERTAALCFSRLRELAAADPRMPPDMAADFHRVQQDEERHARLFEVLATAFDRNDRTVATVTVDDLALSIGAIDPNFLPRRFRGGDHTGSALGSMAPVHVAEGVNGQQGAAVLLDVLRATDVLGMLRERARTLGKPVDQLTAAIKPSFMYAYHRGDPSPMTDPALVAALTAWLREAGCREVAVIEAPSVYAHFFSNRSVAEVAAYVGIGAVAARLVDASADQVQHRHDRGMAQSTISRAWRDADVRISFGKLRSHPTDEAILTLSNLEWLGAPCDDLLFAERQAHRHTATMMQIVEFPPYLAVLDAYDHVPDGVVGMMGSRSPRSLRRIYAGADALAVDVVASRHLGLRDPRQALFIRTACNWLGVDALAPEVIGCDQPIARWRGPRHSGRAAILSMLAFPLYVFASGRGAVFVPAMDEQAFPPVRRVGWCLRATRRLVRRILGLHPTSPPLSREPA
;
A
#
# COMPACT_ATOMS: atom_id res chain seq x y z
N MET A 1 -5.00 31.05 21.03
CA MET A 1 -4.51 30.51 19.75
C MET A 1 -3.23 31.27 19.41
N GLY A 2 -2.16 30.58 19.02
CA GLY A 2 -0.89 31.19 18.60
C GLY A 2 0.26 31.15 19.61
N ALA A 3 0.03 30.81 20.88
CA ALA A 3 1.11 30.81 21.89
C ALA A 3 2.22 29.79 21.58
N VAL A 4 1.84 28.57 21.14
CA VAL A 4 2.77 27.51 20.72
C VAL A 4 3.50 27.93 19.44
N TYR A 5 2.79 28.58 18.51
CA TYR A 5 3.36 29.09 17.27
C TYR A 5 4.42 30.17 17.53
N ASP A 6 4.10 31.17 18.35
CA ASP A 6 5.00 32.27 18.67
C ASP A 6 6.24 31.78 19.43
N GLU A 7 6.08 30.82 20.33
CA GLU A 7 7.20 30.19 21.04
C GLU A 7 8.10 29.42 20.09
N PHE A 8 7.53 28.65 19.17
CA PHE A 8 8.30 27.93 18.16
C PHE A 8 9.02 28.89 17.21
N ALA A 9 8.36 29.96 16.76
CA ALA A 9 8.97 30.98 15.91
C ALA A 9 10.17 31.66 16.59
N ARG A 10 10.05 31.98 17.89
CA ARG A 10 11.18 32.49 18.70
C ARG A 10 12.32 31.48 18.81
N SER A 11 11.99 30.22 19.05
CA SER A 11 12.97 29.12 19.12
C SER A 11 13.71 28.94 17.80
N LEU A 12 12.98 28.95 16.68
CA LEU A 12 13.54 28.86 15.33
C LEU A 12 14.46 30.04 15.02
N ALA A 13 14.07 31.26 15.38
CA ALA A 13 14.92 32.44 15.24
C ALA A 13 16.22 32.32 16.07
N SER A 14 16.12 31.82 17.30
CA SER A 14 17.28 31.56 18.16
C SER A 14 18.20 30.48 17.58
N TRP A 15 17.65 29.41 17.01
CA TRP A 15 18.41 28.36 16.34
C TRP A 15 19.13 28.87 15.09
N ARG A 16 18.48 29.71 14.28
CA ARG A 16 19.13 30.37 13.12
C ARG A 16 20.39 31.14 13.54
N ILE A 17 20.34 31.84 14.67
CA ILE A 17 21.52 32.55 15.22
C ILE A 17 22.57 31.55 15.73
N THR A 18 22.14 30.56 16.51
CA THR A 18 23.01 29.53 17.13
C THR A 18 23.77 28.71 16.08
N PHE A 19 23.11 28.38 14.96
CA PHE A 19 23.66 27.56 13.89
C PHE A 19 24.11 28.37 12.66
N ALA A 20 24.20 29.70 12.73
CA ALA A 20 24.54 30.55 11.59
C ALA A 20 25.83 30.13 10.84
N LYS A 21 26.80 29.56 11.56
CA LYS A 21 28.07 29.05 11.00
C LYS A 21 28.08 27.54 10.70
N ARG A 22 26.98 26.83 10.99
CA ARG A 22 26.82 25.38 10.92
C ARG A 22 25.40 24.99 10.44
N PRO A 23 24.98 25.44 9.24
CA PRO A 23 23.64 25.18 8.72
C PRO A 23 23.33 23.68 8.60
N GLU A 24 24.34 22.84 8.43
CA GLU A 24 24.21 21.39 8.39
C GLU A 24 23.74 20.79 9.72
N ARG A 25 24.05 21.43 10.85
CA ARG A 25 23.59 21.00 12.18
C ARG A 25 22.20 21.52 12.49
N GLU A 26 21.84 22.69 11.97
CA GLU A 26 20.47 23.19 12.00
C GLU A 26 19.54 22.21 11.28
N LEU A 27 19.93 21.80 10.06
CA LEU A 27 19.20 20.83 9.27
C LEU A 27 18.97 19.50 10.02
N ASP A 28 20.03 18.93 10.60
CA ASP A 28 19.92 17.69 11.38
C ASP A 28 18.99 17.82 12.58
N HIS A 29 19.06 18.96 13.28
CA HIS A 29 18.23 19.24 14.43
C HIS A 29 16.76 19.33 14.04
N LEU A 30 16.46 20.08 12.98
CA LEU A 30 15.10 20.26 12.47
C LEU A 30 14.53 18.97 11.88
N LEU A 31 15.33 18.13 11.21
CA LEU A 31 14.87 16.83 10.71
C LEU A 31 14.51 15.86 11.84
N LEU A 32 15.28 15.84 12.93
CA LEU A 32 14.95 15.03 14.10
C LEU A 32 13.68 15.53 14.80
N LEU A 33 13.52 16.85 14.88
CA LEU A 33 12.34 17.48 15.45
C LEU A 33 11.09 17.18 14.61
N ALA A 34 11.19 17.34 13.29
CA ALA A 34 10.11 17.02 12.36
C ALA A 34 9.72 15.55 12.49
N LEU A 35 10.68 14.61 12.42
CA LEU A 35 10.40 13.18 12.61
C LEU A 35 9.70 12.88 13.95
N GLU A 36 10.14 13.51 15.04
CA GLU A 36 9.51 13.32 16.35
C GLU A 36 8.05 13.77 16.37
N ARG A 37 7.74 14.87 15.69
CA ARG A 37 6.38 15.39 15.56
C ARG A 37 5.51 14.49 14.70
N GLU A 38 5.97 14.14 13.50
CA GLU A 38 5.25 13.22 12.60
C GLU A 38 4.95 11.87 13.28
N GLU A 39 5.90 11.34 14.07
CA GLU A 39 5.70 10.10 14.84
C GLU A 39 4.69 10.27 15.99
N ILE A 40 4.68 11.42 16.67
CA ILE A 40 3.71 11.72 17.73
C ILE A 40 2.31 11.85 17.13
N VAL A 41 2.16 12.53 16.00
CA VAL A 41 0.87 12.69 15.31
C VAL A 41 0.40 11.34 14.75
N SER A 42 1.23 10.62 14.01
CA SER A 42 0.84 9.30 13.48
C SER A 42 0.47 8.26 14.55
N VAL A 43 1.03 8.34 15.76
CA VAL A 43 0.66 7.47 16.91
C VAL A 43 -0.50 8.03 17.72
N GLY A 44 -0.55 9.35 17.92
CA GLY A 44 -1.58 10.05 18.70
C GLY A 44 -2.94 10.08 18.00
N TYR A 45 -2.96 10.03 16.66
CA TYR A 45 -4.15 10.19 15.82
C TYR A 45 -4.63 8.87 15.22
N ARG A 46 -4.34 7.74 15.88
CA ARG A 46 -4.79 6.42 15.41
C ARG A 46 -6.26 6.48 14.99
N GLU A 47 -6.54 6.07 13.75
CA GLU A 47 -7.88 6.06 13.14
C GLU A 47 -8.94 5.48 14.09
N THR A 48 -8.59 4.46 14.87
CA THR A 48 -9.48 3.83 15.85
C THR A 48 -9.86 4.73 17.04
N MET A 49 -8.97 5.63 17.47
CA MET A 49 -9.25 6.59 18.54
C MET A 49 -10.14 7.73 18.03
N ILE A 50 -9.86 8.25 16.84
CA ILE A 50 -10.68 9.28 16.19
C ILE A 50 -12.07 8.71 15.88
N ALA A 51 -12.16 7.52 15.29
CA ALA A 51 -13.44 6.88 15.01
C ALA A 51 -14.27 6.68 16.29
N ARG A 52 -13.63 6.26 17.40
CA ARG A 52 -14.30 6.12 18.69
C ARG A 52 -14.81 7.45 19.24
N ARG A 53 -14.03 8.53 19.08
CA ARG A 53 -14.45 9.89 19.48
C ARG A 53 -15.63 10.37 18.64
N LEU A 54 -15.51 10.32 17.33
CA LEU A 54 -16.57 10.73 16.39
C LEU A 54 -17.86 9.94 16.59
N ALA A 55 -17.77 8.66 16.96
CA ALA A 55 -18.93 7.83 17.29
C ALA A 55 -19.66 8.28 18.57
N ALA A 56 -18.93 8.89 19.52
CA ALA A 56 -19.51 9.41 20.76
C ALA A 56 -20.08 10.84 20.59
N MET A 57 -19.74 11.55 19.51
CA MET A 57 -20.23 12.90 19.27
C MET A 57 -21.72 12.87 18.85
N PRO A 58 -22.54 13.77 19.40
CA PRO A 58 -23.97 13.91 19.06
C PRO A 58 -24.17 14.67 17.74
N ILE A 59 -23.68 14.10 16.64
CA ILE A 59 -23.66 14.71 15.30
C ILE A 59 -24.34 13.78 14.27
N PRO A 60 -24.90 14.33 13.18
CA PRO A 60 -25.47 13.52 12.10
C PRO A 60 -24.45 12.59 11.44
N ASP A 61 -24.89 11.44 10.94
CA ASP A 61 -24.01 10.44 10.32
C ASP A 61 -23.26 10.98 9.08
N GLU A 62 -23.88 11.89 8.33
CA GLU A 62 -23.25 12.53 7.17
C GLU A 62 -22.10 13.46 7.57
N VAL A 63 -22.30 14.29 8.61
CA VAL A 63 -21.25 15.12 9.20
C VAL A 63 -20.13 14.25 9.74
N ARG A 64 -20.48 13.17 10.45
CA ARG A 64 -19.51 12.19 10.97
C ARG A 64 -18.68 11.59 9.83
N ALA A 65 -19.29 11.26 8.69
CA ALA A 65 -18.60 10.71 7.54
C ALA A 65 -17.64 11.72 6.89
N LEU A 66 -18.04 12.99 6.76
CA LEU A 66 -17.18 14.08 6.27
C LEU A 66 -15.94 14.23 7.16
N VAL A 67 -16.14 14.41 8.48
CA VAL A 67 -15.03 14.59 9.43
C VAL A 67 -14.12 13.37 9.47
N ARG A 68 -14.69 12.15 9.47
CA ARG A 68 -13.90 10.92 9.47
C ARG A 68 -13.01 10.82 8.24
N GLN A 69 -13.53 11.12 7.05
CA GLN A 69 -12.74 11.06 5.82
C GLN A 69 -11.64 12.13 5.81
N ALA A 70 -11.96 13.35 6.23
CA ALA A 70 -10.99 14.43 6.28
C ALA A 70 -9.81 14.11 7.23
N LEU A 71 -10.11 13.65 8.45
CA LEU A 71 -9.09 13.26 9.43
C LEU A 71 -8.32 12.00 9.03
N ALA A 72 -8.98 11.04 8.37
CA ALA A 72 -8.29 9.84 7.86
C ALA A 72 -7.28 10.21 6.77
N TRP A 73 -7.60 11.19 5.92
CA TRP A 73 -6.67 11.70 4.90
C TRP A 73 -5.50 12.45 5.52
N THR A 74 -5.74 13.41 6.42
CA THR A 74 -4.68 14.11 7.16
C THR A 74 -3.71 13.10 7.78
N TRP A 75 -4.22 12.09 8.50
CA TRP A 75 -3.38 11.06 9.09
C TRP A 75 -2.53 10.26 8.08
N GLN A 76 -3.04 10.02 6.86
CA GLN A 76 -2.25 9.37 5.81
C GLN A 76 -1.11 10.26 5.32
N ASP A 77 -1.32 11.57 5.22
CA ASP A 77 -0.28 12.53 4.86
C ASP A 77 0.83 12.54 5.93
N GLU A 78 0.48 12.64 7.23
CA GLU A 78 1.43 12.54 8.36
C GLU A 78 2.23 11.22 8.35
N GLU A 79 1.59 10.09 8.06
CA GLU A 79 2.27 8.79 7.96
C GLU A 79 3.29 8.78 6.81
N MET A 80 2.96 9.40 5.67
CA MET A 80 3.86 9.56 4.54
C MET A 80 5.03 10.48 4.88
N HIS A 81 4.78 11.61 5.54
CA HIS A 81 5.80 12.56 5.98
C HIS A 81 6.80 11.89 6.93
N ALA A 82 6.29 11.16 7.93
CA ALA A 82 7.11 10.40 8.88
C ALA A 82 8.06 9.41 8.18
N VAL A 83 7.55 8.66 7.20
CA VAL A 83 8.36 7.69 6.45
C VAL A 83 9.37 8.36 5.54
N TYR A 84 8.98 9.44 4.87
CA TYR A 84 9.88 10.18 4.02
C TYR A 84 11.07 10.74 4.81
N ILE A 85 10.81 11.45 5.91
CA ILE A 85 11.85 12.08 6.73
C ILE A 85 12.77 11.02 7.32
N ARG A 86 12.20 9.90 7.80
CA ARG A 86 12.98 8.78 8.31
C ARG A 86 13.90 8.18 7.24
N GLY A 87 13.36 7.91 6.04
CA GLY A 87 14.14 7.39 4.93
C GLY A 87 15.24 8.36 4.48
N ALA A 88 14.92 9.66 4.41
CA ALA A 88 15.87 10.72 4.12
C ALA A 88 17.02 10.75 5.15
N LEU A 89 16.71 10.71 6.44
CA LEU A 89 17.68 10.65 7.53
C LEU A 89 18.60 9.43 7.42
N LEU A 90 18.06 8.25 7.08
CA LEU A 90 18.85 7.03 6.90
C LEU A 90 19.78 7.13 5.67
N LYS A 91 19.33 7.76 4.58
CA LYS A 91 20.12 7.93 3.34
C LYS A 91 21.18 9.03 3.43
N THR A 92 21.10 9.99 4.34
CA THR A 92 22.12 11.06 4.51
C THR A 92 23.53 10.56 4.90
N GLY A 93 23.71 9.29 5.25
CA GLY A 93 25.01 8.70 5.59
C GLY A 93 25.58 9.12 6.96
N ARG A 94 24.87 9.97 7.73
CA ARG A 94 25.29 10.46 9.04
C ARG A 94 25.01 9.42 10.13
N ARG A 95 25.99 8.57 10.41
CA ARG A 95 25.90 7.37 11.29
C ARG A 95 25.14 7.56 12.62
N ILE A 96 25.30 8.69 13.30
CA ILE A 96 24.64 8.96 14.60
C ILE A 96 23.13 9.17 14.43
N LEU A 97 22.73 9.87 13.36
CA LEU A 97 21.32 10.11 13.05
C LEU A 97 20.66 8.84 12.54
N SER A 98 21.35 8.08 11.69
CA SER A 98 20.89 6.78 11.23
C SER A 98 20.69 5.80 12.39
N LEU A 99 21.60 5.79 13.38
CA LEU A 99 21.46 4.95 14.58
C LEU A 99 20.27 5.38 15.44
N ARG A 100 20.06 6.69 15.65
CA ARG A 100 18.90 7.19 16.41
C ARG A 100 17.58 6.88 15.72
N ALA A 101 17.50 7.07 14.40
CA ALA A 101 16.33 6.72 13.60
C ALA A 101 16.04 5.21 13.64
N ALA A 102 17.07 4.37 13.50
CA ALA A 102 16.93 2.91 13.58
C ALA A 102 16.45 2.42 14.95
N VAL A 103 17.00 2.96 16.05
CA VAL A 103 16.58 2.62 17.42
C VAL A 103 15.10 3.01 17.65
N ARG A 104 14.68 4.18 17.17
CA ARG A 104 13.27 4.62 17.24
C ARG A 104 12.36 3.71 16.42
N GLN A 105 12.76 3.31 15.22
CA GLN A 105 12.00 2.40 14.37
C GLN A 105 11.79 1.02 15.03
N MET A 106 12.83 0.48 15.66
CA MET A 106 12.70 -0.76 16.43
C MET A 106 11.77 -0.59 17.64
N ALA A 107 11.88 0.53 18.37
CA ALA A 107 10.99 0.82 19.49
C ALA A 107 9.52 1.00 19.07
N GLY A 108 9.26 1.67 17.95
CA GLY A 108 7.93 1.85 17.36
C GLY A 108 7.34 0.53 16.84
N ALA A 109 8.14 -0.30 16.18
CA ALA A 109 7.72 -1.64 15.76
C ALA A 109 7.38 -2.54 16.96
N LEU A 110 8.18 -2.47 18.04
CA LEU A 110 7.94 -3.21 19.28
C LEU A 110 6.74 -2.67 20.08
N GLY A 111 6.51 -1.35 20.09
CA GLY A 111 5.34 -0.72 20.72
C GLY A 111 4.04 -0.94 19.93
N GLY A 112 4.12 -0.94 18.60
CA GLY A 112 3.03 -1.37 17.71
C GLY A 112 2.70 -2.85 17.90
N TRP A 113 3.73 -3.69 18.06
CA TRP A 113 3.60 -5.11 18.38
C TRP A 113 2.85 -5.33 19.71
N THR A 114 3.19 -4.63 20.80
CA THR A 114 2.49 -4.79 22.08
C THR A 114 1.04 -4.28 22.05
N GLY A 115 0.76 -3.19 21.33
CA GLY A 115 -0.60 -2.66 21.16
C GLY A 115 -1.51 -3.59 20.33
N SER A 116 -1.00 -4.10 19.20
CA SER A 116 -1.76 -4.96 18.29
C SER A 116 -2.09 -6.33 18.89
N VAL A 117 -1.19 -6.97 19.65
CA VAL A 117 -1.50 -8.24 20.36
C VAL A 117 -2.60 -8.04 21.40
N ARG A 118 -2.60 -6.90 22.11
CA ARG A 118 -3.59 -6.61 23.16
C ARG A 118 -4.98 -6.31 22.59
N GLN A 119 -5.07 -5.78 21.37
CA GLN A 119 -6.32 -5.39 20.71
C GLN A 119 -6.98 -6.51 19.88
N HIS A 120 -6.22 -7.47 19.34
CA HIS A 120 -6.76 -8.45 18.36
C HIS A 120 -6.82 -9.91 18.82
N LEU A 121 -6.29 -10.28 19.99
CA LEU A 121 -6.31 -11.66 20.48
C LEU A 121 -6.96 -11.78 21.88
N PRO A 122 -8.10 -12.51 22.00
CA PRO A 122 -8.65 -12.87 23.31
C PRO A 122 -7.65 -13.71 24.11
N TRP A 123 -7.66 -13.58 25.45
CA TRP A 123 -6.74 -14.33 26.33
C TRP A 123 -6.88 -15.85 26.15
N SER A 124 -8.08 -16.32 25.79
CA SER A 124 -8.39 -17.71 25.48
C SER A 124 -7.73 -18.25 24.19
N ARG A 125 -7.21 -17.39 23.31
CA ARG A 125 -6.61 -17.81 22.03
C ARG A 125 -5.09 -17.63 21.94
N ALA A 126 -4.47 -16.82 22.82
CA ALA A 126 -3.02 -16.60 22.83
C ALA A 126 -2.46 -16.02 24.17
N PRO A 127 -2.43 -16.80 25.27
CA PRO A 127 -2.02 -16.30 26.59
C PRO A 127 -0.54 -15.89 26.68
N ILE A 128 0.36 -16.61 26.01
CA ILE A 128 1.81 -16.35 26.01
C ILE A 128 2.15 -15.03 25.30
N ALA A 129 1.49 -14.72 24.18
CA ALA A 129 1.71 -13.50 23.42
C ALA A 129 1.33 -12.25 24.23
N ARG A 130 0.26 -12.32 25.04
CA ARG A 130 -0.13 -11.23 25.96
C ARG A 130 0.83 -11.06 27.13
N ALA A 131 1.39 -12.15 27.67
CA ALA A 131 2.38 -12.07 28.74
C ALA A 131 3.66 -11.36 28.28
N ILE A 132 4.15 -11.68 27.07
CA ILE A 132 5.32 -11.01 26.47
C ILE A 132 5.02 -9.54 26.16
N ALA A 133 3.83 -9.23 25.62
CA ALA A 133 3.41 -7.85 25.38
C ALA A 133 3.32 -7.01 26.67
N ALA A 134 2.87 -7.61 27.77
CA ALA A 134 2.81 -6.95 29.09
C ALA A 134 4.22 -6.66 29.64
N LEU A 135 5.16 -7.59 29.47
CA LEU A 135 6.54 -7.46 29.93
C LEU A 135 7.32 -6.37 29.16
N VAL A 136 7.07 -6.25 27.86
CA VAL A 136 7.64 -5.18 27.02
C VAL A 136 6.98 -3.82 27.29
N THR A 137 5.68 -3.78 27.57
CA THR A 137 4.99 -2.54 28.01
C THR A 137 5.55 -2.06 29.36
N TYR A 138 5.85 -2.99 30.27
CA TYR A 138 6.49 -2.68 31.56
C TYR A 138 7.91 -2.12 31.38
N ALA A 139 8.71 -2.71 30.48
CA ALA A 139 10.02 -2.17 30.12
C ALA A 139 9.95 -0.78 29.44
N GLY A 140 8.91 -0.52 28.64
CA GLY A 140 8.67 0.79 28.00
C GLY A 140 8.25 1.89 28.99
N MET A 141 7.49 1.55 30.03
CA MET A 141 7.12 2.50 31.10
C MET A 141 8.33 2.93 31.94
N ILE A 142 9.33 2.07 32.08
CA ILE A 142 10.59 2.38 32.78
C ILE A 142 11.44 3.39 31.98
N ALA A 143 11.23 3.52 30.66
CA ALA A 143 12.02 4.39 29.78
C ALA A 143 11.53 5.86 29.66
N GLY A 144 10.48 6.26 30.39
CA GLY A 144 10.23 7.67 30.75
C GLY A 144 9.90 8.69 29.64
N LYS A 145 9.31 8.31 28.50
CA LYS A 145 9.04 9.23 27.37
C LYS A 145 7.58 9.66 27.19
N VAL A 146 7.04 10.41 28.15
CA VAL A 146 5.90 11.33 27.91
C VAL A 146 6.14 12.61 28.71
N PRO A 147 6.41 13.76 28.05
CA PRO A 147 6.61 15.05 28.73
C PRO A 147 5.46 15.37 29.68
N ARG A 148 5.77 16.05 30.79
CA ARG A 148 4.74 16.40 31.79
C ARG A 148 3.74 17.43 31.21
N GLU A 149 4.13 18.30 30.27
CA GLU A 149 3.22 19.27 29.65
C GLU A 149 2.14 18.61 28.76
N VAL A 150 2.42 17.43 28.20
CA VAL A 150 1.45 16.64 27.41
C VAL A 150 0.41 15.96 28.31
N ARG A 151 0.76 15.67 29.57
CA ARG A 151 -0.16 15.01 30.51
C ARG A 151 -1.34 15.89 30.92
N ASP A 152 -1.16 17.21 30.94
CA ASP A 152 -2.21 18.16 31.34
C ASP A 152 -3.13 18.57 30.17
N HIS A 153 -2.66 18.47 28.93
CA HIS A 153 -3.47 18.64 27.70
C HIS A 153 -4.18 17.35 27.25
N VAL A 154 -3.93 16.22 27.91
CA VAL A 154 -4.63 14.94 27.71
C VAL A 154 -5.89 14.83 28.60
N ARG A 155 -6.36 15.94 29.18
CA ARG A 155 -7.77 16.04 29.61
C ARG A 155 -8.64 16.20 28.38
N TYR A 156 -9.61 15.30 28.19
CA TYR A 156 -10.62 15.30 27.13
C TYR A 156 -11.34 16.66 27.05
N GLY A 157 -10.79 17.60 26.28
CA GLY A 157 -11.46 18.85 25.90
C GLY A 157 -12.46 18.63 24.77
N SER A 158 -13.16 19.69 24.37
CA SER A 158 -14.09 19.62 23.23
C SER A 158 -13.36 19.28 21.93
N PHE A 159 -14.11 18.83 20.91
CA PHE A 159 -13.60 18.60 19.57
C PHE A 159 -13.08 19.89 18.95
N THR A 160 -13.70 21.03 19.27
CA THR A 160 -13.21 22.37 18.94
C THR A 160 -11.84 22.62 19.55
N ASP A 161 -11.63 22.37 20.85
CA ASP A 161 -10.32 22.56 21.49
C ASP A 161 -9.24 21.67 20.86
N PHE A 162 -9.62 20.44 20.49
CA PHE A 162 -8.75 19.54 19.74
C PHE A 162 -8.37 20.12 18.38
N CYS A 163 -9.33 20.63 17.60
CA CYS A 163 -9.05 21.24 16.30
C CYS A 163 -8.17 22.49 16.47
N LEU A 164 -8.43 23.35 17.44
CA LEU A 164 -7.63 24.55 17.71
C LEU A 164 -6.18 24.24 18.10
N PHE A 165 -5.98 23.21 18.92
CA PHE A 165 -4.63 22.71 19.21
C PHE A 165 -3.91 22.27 17.93
N ASN A 166 -4.63 21.56 17.05
CA ASN A 166 -4.08 21.12 15.78
C ASN A 166 -3.73 22.27 14.85
N VAL A 167 -4.54 23.33 14.75
CA VAL A 167 -4.19 24.51 13.95
C VAL A 167 -2.80 25.07 14.34
N ASP A 168 -2.55 25.21 15.65
CA ASP A 168 -1.24 25.67 16.14
C ASP A 168 -0.14 24.64 15.87
N ALA A 169 -0.43 23.34 15.98
CA ALA A 169 0.51 22.27 15.64
C ALA A 169 0.89 22.30 14.14
N GLU A 170 -0.07 22.34 13.23
CA GLU A 170 0.19 22.34 11.78
C GLU A 170 0.95 23.59 11.34
N ARG A 171 0.60 24.77 11.87
CA ARG A 171 1.33 26.01 11.55
C ARG A 171 2.79 25.97 12.02
N THR A 172 3.08 25.30 13.15
CA THR A 172 4.48 25.10 13.59
C THR A 172 5.23 24.10 12.73
N ALA A 173 4.56 23.05 12.23
CA ALA A 173 5.13 22.11 11.26
C ALA A 173 5.46 22.82 9.94
N ALA A 174 4.53 23.60 9.39
CA ALA A 174 4.74 24.40 8.17
C ALA A 174 5.97 25.33 8.28
N LEU A 175 6.15 26.02 9.41
CA LEU A 175 7.35 26.83 9.67
C LEU A 175 8.64 26.00 9.69
N CYS A 176 8.60 24.83 10.32
CA CYS A 176 9.74 23.91 10.39
C CYS A 176 10.15 23.47 8.97
N PHE A 177 9.20 23.02 8.16
CA PHE A 177 9.46 22.58 6.79
C PHE A 177 9.87 23.72 5.85
N SER A 178 9.33 24.92 6.04
CA SER A 178 9.79 26.11 5.32
C SER A 178 11.27 26.37 5.55
N ARG A 179 11.76 26.23 6.80
CA ARG A 179 13.19 26.35 7.11
C ARG A 179 14.01 25.17 6.59
N LEU A 180 13.51 23.94 6.70
CA LEU A 180 14.16 22.76 6.13
C LEU A 180 14.36 22.92 4.62
N ARG A 181 13.36 23.45 3.90
CA ARG A 181 13.44 23.77 2.48
C ARG A 181 14.54 24.79 2.17
N GLU A 182 14.61 25.89 2.93
CA GLU A 182 15.67 26.91 2.78
C GLU A 182 17.07 26.28 2.93
N LEU A 183 17.25 25.47 3.98
CA LEU A 183 18.52 24.81 4.28
C LEU A 183 18.89 23.76 3.22
N ALA A 184 17.91 22.99 2.74
CA ALA A 184 18.12 21.97 1.72
C ALA A 184 18.48 22.59 0.37
N ALA A 185 17.80 23.67 -0.04
CA ALA A 185 18.10 24.38 -1.28
C ALA A 185 19.49 25.03 -1.27
N ALA A 186 19.99 25.42 -0.10
CA ALA A 186 21.31 26.02 0.06
C ALA A 186 22.45 24.99 0.21
N ASP A 187 22.16 23.72 0.47
CA ASP A 187 23.17 22.66 0.65
C ASP A 187 23.31 21.81 -0.63
N PRO A 188 24.37 21.99 -1.44
CA PRO A 188 24.56 21.26 -2.69
C PRO A 188 24.78 19.75 -2.49
N ARG A 189 24.94 19.27 -1.24
CA ARG A 189 25.05 17.85 -0.91
C ARG A 189 23.68 17.18 -0.78
N MET A 190 22.60 17.94 -0.71
CA MET A 190 21.26 17.38 -0.60
C MET A 190 20.76 16.87 -1.96
N PRO A 191 19.93 15.81 -1.97
CA PRO A 191 19.28 15.37 -3.21
C PRO A 191 18.50 16.52 -3.86
N PRO A 192 18.54 16.66 -5.19
CA PRO A 192 17.95 17.79 -5.90
C PRO A 192 16.44 17.95 -5.63
N ASP A 193 15.73 16.84 -5.42
CA ASP A 193 14.28 16.84 -5.17
C ASP A 193 13.91 17.11 -3.71
N MET A 194 14.86 17.06 -2.77
CA MET A 194 14.57 17.15 -1.33
C MET A 194 13.94 18.49 -0.94
N ALA A 195 14.39 19.59 -1.55
CA ALA A 195 13.77 20.90 -1.30
C ALA A 195 12.34 20.97 -1.85
N ALA A 196 12.06 20.31 -2.98
CA ALA A 196 10.72 20.22 -3.54
C ALA A 196 9.80 19.33 -2.68
N ASP A 197 10.33 18.24 -2.12
CA ASP A 197 9.60 17.40 -1.18
C ASP A 197 9.27 18.14 0.13
N PHE A 198 10.21 18.88 0.72
CA PHE A 198 9.91 19.71 1.91
C PHE A 198 8.90 20.81 1.62
N HIS A 199 8.93 21.36 0.41
CA HIS A 199 7.90 22.30 -0.01
C HIS A 199 6.53 21.65 -0.10
N ARG A 200 6.44 20.41 -0.62
CA ARG A 200 5.18 19.66 -0.63
C ARG A 200 4.67 19.42 0.79
N VAL A 201 5.52 18.92 1.69
CA VAL A 201 5.13 18.72 3.09
C VAL A 201 4.62 20.02 3.71
N GLN A 202 5.35 21.13 3.54
CA GLN A 202 4.89 22.44 4.00
C GLN A 202 3.47 22.78 3.50
N GLN A 203 3.20 22.56 2.21
CA GLN A 203 1.88 22.81 1.62
C GLN A 203 0.80 21.89 2.20
N ASP A 204 1.16 20.66 2.57
CA ASP A 204 0.25 19.70 3.21
C ASP A 204 -0.13 20.22 4.61
N GLU A 205 0.84 20.66 5.41
CA GLU A 205 0.56 21.25 6.75
C GLU A 205 -0.31 22.50 6.68
N GLU A 206 -0.09 23.36 5.67
CA GLU A 206 -0.94 24.53 5.44
C GLU A 206 -2.38 24.14 5.06
N ARG A 207 -2.58 23.02 4.36
CA ARG A 207 -3.93 22.46 4.10
C ARG A 207 -4.53 21.85 5.36
N HIS A 208 -3.76 21.11 6.16
CA HIS A 208 -4.18 20.54 7.42
C HIS A 208 -4.63 21.64 8.40
N ALA A 209 -3.86 22.71 8.55
CA ALA A 209 -4.20 23.84 9.40
C ALA A 209 -5.57 24.44 9.02
N ARG A 210 -5.79 24.71 7.74
CA ARG A 210 -7.07 25.23 7.24
C ARG A 210 -8.23 24.26 7.46
N LEU A 211 -7.98 22.95 7.31
CA LEU A 211 -9.00 21.93 7.60
C LEU A 211 -9.40 21.98 9.07
N PHE A 212 -8.43 22.03 9.99
CA PHE A 212 -8.72 22.13 11.42
C PHE A 212 -9.39 23.45 11.79
N GLU A 213 -9.10 24.56 11.10
CA GLU A 213 -9.83 25.82 11.26
C GLU A 213 -11.31 25.67 10.88
N VAL A 214 -11.60 25.08 9.72
CA VAL A 214 -12.98 24.78 9.29
C VAL A 214 -13.69 23.91 10.32
N LEU A 215 -13.06 22.81 10.76
CA LEU A 215 -13.62 21.92 11.76
C LEU A 215 -13.82 22.63 13.11
N ALA A 216 -12.89 23.46 13.57
CA ALA A 216 -13.04 24.20 14.82
C ALA A 216 -14.25 25.15 14.81
N THR A 217 -14.56 25.75 13.66
CA THR A 217 -15.73 26.63 13.51
C THR A 217 -17.04 25.86 13.35
N ALA A 218 -17.00 24.60 12.89
CA ALA A 218 -18.17 23.79 12.63
C ALA A 218 -18.80 23.18 13.91
N PHE A 219 -18.05 23.08 15.01
CA PHE A 219 -18.49 22.46 16.26
C PHE A 219 -18.48 23.41 17.46
N ASP A 220 -19.42 23.20 18.38
CA ASP A 220 -19.48 23.89 19.67
C ASP A 220 -18.72 23.15 20.78
N ARG A 221 -18.70 23.73 21.99
CA ARG A 221 -18.02 23.14 23.15
C ARG A 221 -18.63 21.83 23.66
N ASN A 222 -19.81 21.45 23.19
CA ASN A 222 -20.51 20.22 23.53
C ASN A 222 -20.41 19.18 22.40
N ASP A 223 -19.49 19.37 21.46
CA ASP A 223 -19.25 18.49 20.31
C ASP A 223 -20.49 18.36 19.39
N ARG A 224 -21.35 19.38 19.35
CA ARG A 224 -22.47 19.49 18.42
C ARG A 224 -22.10 20.38 17.25
N THR A 225 -22.68 20.11 16.09
CA THR A 225 -22.61 21.04 14.96
C THR A 225 -23.26 22.37 15.34
N VAL A 226 -22.59 23.48 15.04
CA VAL A 226 -23.17 24.82 15.21
C VAL A 226 -24.44 24.92 14.35
N ALA A 227 -25.52 25.48 14.90
CA ALA A 227 -26.85 25.44 14.29
C ALA A 227 -26.93 26.06 12.87
N THR A 228 -25.98 26.94 12.52
CA THR A 228 -25.90 27.61 11.22
C THR A 228 -25.12 26.81 10.17
N VAL A 229 -24.46 25.71 10.55
CA VAL A 229 -23.60 24.93 9.64
C VAL A 229 -24.36 23.71 9.16
N THR A 230 -24.64 23.65 7.85
CA THR A 230 -25.24 22.47 7.22
C THR A 230 -24.17 21.46 6.77
N VAL A 231 -24.59 20.25 6.39
CA VAL A 231 -23.72 19.24 5.78
C VAL A 231 -23.09 19.76 4.50
N ASP A 232 -23.88 20.44 3.66
CA ASP A 232 -23.43 20.99 2.39
C ASP A 232 -22.44 22.14 2.60
N ASP A 233 -22.68 23.03 3.56
CA ASP A 233 -21.75 24.11 3.90
C ASP A 233 -20.40 23.55 4.36
N LEU A 234 -20.43 22.49 5.18
CA LEU A 234 -19.23 21.83 5.66
C LEU A 234 -18.49 21.11 4.51
N ALA A 235 -19.21 20.41 3.64
CA ALA A 235 -18.64 19.74 2.47
C ALA A 235 -18.02 20.76 1.49
N LEU A 236 -18.69 21.88 1.23
CA LEU A 236 -18.17 22.97 0.41
C LEU A 236 -16.91 23.58 1.03
N SER A 237 -16.91 23.84 2.34
CA SER A 237 -15.77 24.42 3.06
C SER A 237 -14.55 23.50 3.05
N ILE A 238 -14.76 22.20 3.30
CA ILE A 238 -13.70 21.19 3.24
C ILE A 238 -13.20 21.02 1.79
N GLY A 239 -14.10 20.90 0.82
CA GLY A 239 -13.78 20.72 -0.59
C GLY A 239 -13.02 21.89 -1.21
N ALA A 240 -13.26 23.12 -0.74
CA ALA A 240 -12.52 24.31 -1.14
C ALA A 240 -11.04 24.29 -0.71
N ILE A 241 -10.70 23.53 0.34
CA ILE A 241 -9.31 23.30 0.74
C ILE A 241 -8.69 22.25 -0.17
N ASP A 242 -9.33 21.08 -0.22
CA ASP A 242 -8.97 19.99 -1.11
C ASP A 242 -10.15 18.98 -1.20
N PRO A 243 -10.68 18.65 -2.39
CA PRO A 243 -11.75 17.66 -2.55
C PRO A 243 -11.40 16.26 -1.99
N ASN A 244 -10.14 15.94 -1.72
CA ASN A 244 -9.76 14.61 -1.21
C ASN A 244 -10.09 14.38 0.25
N PHE A 245 -10.23 15.47 1.01
CA PHE A 245 -10.77 15.41 2.36
C PHE A 245 -12.26 15.01 2.36
N LEU A 246 -12.93 15.07 1.20
CA LEU A 246 -14.32 14.67 1.08
C LEU A 246 -14.46 13.18 0.76
N PRO A 247 -15.53 12.52 1.25
CA PRO A 247 -15.99 11.25 0.71
C PRO A 247 -16.33 11.39 -0.77
N ARG A 248 -16.19 10.30 -1.54
CA ARG A 248 -16.35 10.29 -3.00
C ARG A 248 -17.65 10.94 -3.46
N ARG A 249 -18.77 10.64 -2.78
CA ARG A 249 -20.10 11.17 -3.12
C ARG A 249 -20.20 12.71 -3.10
N PHE A 250 -19.28 13.39 -2.39
CA PHE A 250 -19.23 14.85 -2.29
C PHE A 250 -18.17 15.49 -3.19
N ARG A 251 -17.34 14.71 -3.91
CA ARG A 251 -16.17 15.24 -4.65
C ARG A 251 -16.50 15.94 -5.97
N GLY A 252 -17.71 15.77 -6.50
CA GLY A 252 -18.14 16.37 -7.77
C GLY A 252 -17.38 15.82 -9.00
N GLY A 253 -18.12 15.34 -10.01
CA GLY A 253 -17.55 14.95 -11.30
C GLY A 253 -17.08 13.50 -11.43
N ASP A 254 -16.83 13.10 -12.68
CA ASP A 254 -16.39 11.75 -13.05
C ASP A 254 -14.86 11.67 -12.93
N HIS A 255 -14.38 11.02 -11.86
CA HIS A 255 -12.94 10.92 -11.60
C HIS A 255 -12.29 10.00 -12.64
N THR A 256 -11.52 10.58 -13.57
CA THR A 256 -10.59 9.89 -14.49
C THR A 256 -11.19 8.99 -15.59
N GLY A 257 -12.51 8.95 -15.75
CA GLY A 257 -13.16 8.07 -16.73
C GLY A 257 -12.93 6.58 -16.44
N SER A 258 -12.64 6.23 -15.18
CA SER A 258 -12.50 4.86 -14.67
C SER A 258 -13.53 4.60 -13.57
N ALA A 259 -14.03 3.37 -13.51
CA ALA A 259 -14.95 2.91 -12.48
C ALA A 259 -14.26 2.71 -11.11
N LEU A 260 -12.96 2.93 -10.98
CA LEU A 260 -12.23 2.72 -9.73
C LEU A 260 -12.88 3.43 -8.54
N GLY A 261 -13.27 2.65 -7.52
CA GLY A 261 -13.92 3.13 -6.31
C GLY A 261 -15.41 3.49 -6.45
N SER A 262 -16.06 3.14 -7.57
CA SER A 262 -17.51 3.30 -7.75
C SER A 262 -18.34 2.18 -7.13
N MET A 263 -17.68 1.08 -6.71
CA MET A 263 -18.32 -0.18 -6.31
C MET A 263 -19.12 -0.83 -7.46
N ALA A 264 -18.63 -0.71 -8.69
CA ALA A 264 -19.24 -1.35 -9.86
C ALA A 264 -19.42 -2.87 -9.67
N PRO A 265 -20.42 -3.49 -10.34
CA PRO A 265 -20.66 -4.93 -10.25
C PRO A 265 -19.42 -5.77 -10.56
N VAL A 266 -19.28 -6.88 -9.84
CA VAL A 266 -18.19 -7.85 -10.01
C VAL A 266 -18.75 -9.16 -10.52
N HIS A 267 -18.24 -9.61 -11.65
CA HIS A 267 -18.57 -10.91 -12.22
C HIS A 267 -17.66 -11.99 -11.63
N VAL A 268 -18.25 -13.05 -11.10
CA VAL A 268 -17.53 -14.19 -10.53
C VAL A 268 -17.98 -15.46 -11.23
N ALA A 269 -17.14 -15.95 -12.13
CA ALA A 269 -17.37 -17.21 -12.83
C ALA A 269 -16.73 -18.36 -12.04
N GLU A 270 -17.49 -19.44 -11.85
CA GLU A 270 -17.03 -20.68 -11.24
C GLU A 270 -17.02 -21.79 -12.30
N GLY A 271 -15.85 -22.37 -12.54
CA GLY A 271 -15.67 -23.45 -13.50
C GLY A 271 -16.08 -24.80 -12.92
N VAL A 272 -16.55 -25.69 -13.80
CA VAL A 272 -16.83 -27.09 -13.43
C VAL A 272 -15.55 -27.94 -13.47
N ASN A 273 -15.57 -29.09 -12.80
CA ASN A 273 -14.43 -30.00 -12.80
C ASN A 273 -14.02 -30.41 -14.22
N GLY A 274 -12.73 -30.28 -14.54
CA GLY A 274 -12.18 -30.58 -15.87
C GLY A 274 -12.32 -29.46 -16.90
N GLN A 275 -13.07 -28.39 -16.61
CA GLN A 275 -13.13 -27.22 -17.48
C GLN A 275 -11.79 -26.47 -17.44
N GLN A 276 -11.32 -26.06 -18.61
CA GLN A 276 -10.11 -25.24 -18.73
C GLN A 276 -10.39 -23.81 -18.26
N GLY A 277 -9.48 -23.23 -17.46
CA GLY A 277 -9.63 -21.88 -16.94
C GLY A 277 -9.78 -20.82 -18.03
N ALA A 278 -9.14 -21.02 -19.19
CA ALA A 278 -9.25 -20.10 -20.33
C ALA A 278 -10.69 -19.95 -20.82
N ALA A 279 -11.49 -21.02 -20.86
CA ALA A 279 -12.89 -20.94 -21.24
C ALA A 279 -13.71 -20.11 -20.22
N VAL A 280 -13.48 -20.35 -18.93
CA VAL A 280 -14.12 -19.62 -17.83
C VAL A 280 -13.75 -18.13 -17.87
N LEU A 281 -12.51 -17.81 -18.24
CA LEU A 281 -12.05 -16.44 -18.43
C LEU A 281 -12.81 -15.77 -19.58
N LEU A 282 -12.94 -16.42 -20.73
CA LEU A 282 -13.67 -15.83 -21.86
C LEU A 282 -15.15 -15.58 -21.52
N ASP A 283 -15.77 -16.48 -20.76
CA ASP A 283 -17.16 -16.30 -20.32
C ASP A 283 -17.31 -15.11 -19.37
N VAL A 284 -16.39 -14.94 -18.41
CA VAL A 284 -16.44 -13.79 -17.49
C VAL A 284 -16.14 -12.47 -18.21
N LEU A 285 -15.24 -12.45 -19.20
CA LEU A 285 -14.95 -11.26 -20.01
C LEU A 285 -16.17 -10.83 -20.84
N ARG A 286 -16.92 -11.79 -21.41
CA ARG A 286 -18.18 -11.50 -22.10
C ARG A 286 -19.23 -10.95 -21.13
N ALA A 287 -19.36 -11.57 -19.97
CA ALA A 287 -20.33 -11.14 -18.95
C ALA A 287 -20.05 -9.73 -18.42
N THR A 288 -18.78 -9.34 -18.31
CA THR A 288 -18.33 -8.01 -17.87
C THR A 288 -18.43 -6.94 -18.97
N ASP A 289 -18.91 -7.29 -20.17
CA ASP A 289 -19.01 -6.41 -21.35
C ASP A 289 -17.69 -5.64 -21.65
N VAL A 290 -16.57 -6.37 -21.64
CA VAL A 290 -15.26 -5.78 -21.97
C VAL A 290 -15.25 -5.18 -23.38
N LEU A 291 -16.07 -5.71 -24.30
CA LEU A 291 -16.19 -5.17 -25.65
C LEU A 291 -16.89 -3.81 -25.66
N GLY A 292 -17.97 -3.65 -24.88
CA GLY A 292 -18.59 -2.36 -24.62
C GLY A 292 -17.61 -1.36 -24.02
N MET A 293 -16.84 -1.77 -23.02
CA MET A 293 -15.77 -0.94 -22.42
C MET A 293 -14.75 -0.46 -23.47
N LEU A 294 -14.28 -1.34 -24.36
CA LEU A 294 -13.33 -0.96 -25.44
C LEU A 294 -13.96 0.06 -26.41
N ARG A 295 -15.21 -0.15 -26.83
CA ARG A 295 -15.93 0.76 -27.72
C ARG A 295 -16.18 2.12 -27.07
N GLU A 296 -16.52 2.11 -25.79
CA GLU A 296 -16.72 3.33 -25.03
C GLU A 296 -15.43 4.12 -24.88
N ARG A 297 -14.32 3.42 -24.61
CA ARG A 297 -13.00 4.03 -24.56
C ARG A 297 -12.56 4.61 -25.89
N ALA A 298 -12.77 3.86 -26.98
CA ALA A 298 -12.55 4.30 -28.36
C ALA A 298 -13.30 5.61 -28.66
N ARG A 299 -14.60 5.65 -28.33
CA ARG A 299 -15.46 6.84 -28.47
C ARG A 299 -14.97 8.02 -27.67
N THR A 300 -14.62 7.82 -26.40
CA THR A 300 -14.13 8.86 -25.48
C THR A 300 -12.82 9.48 -25.98
N LEU A 301 -11.94 8.66 -26.56
CA LEU A 301 -10.64 9.10 -27.07
C LEU A 301 -10.67 9.60 -28.52
N GLY A 302 -11.80 9.46 -29.22
CA GLY A 302 -11.89 9.76 -30.65
C GLY A 302 -10.98 8.86 -31.50
N LYS A 303 -10.68 7.64 -31.03
CA LYS A 303 -9.82 6.66 -31.71
C LYS A 303 -10.65 5.44 -32.12
N PRO A 304 -10.41 4.82 -33.29
CA PRO A 304 -10.96 3.50 -33.56
C PRO A 304 -10.34 2.44 -32.64
N VAL A 305 -11.06 1.34 -32.39
CA VAL A 305 -10.63 0.26 -31.47
C VAL A 305 -9.27 -0.34 -31.89
N ASP A 306 -8.98 -0.38 -33.19
CA ASP A 306 -7.73 -0.92 -33.72
C ASP A 306 -6.49 -0.03 -33.54
N GLN A 307 -6.70 1.21 -33.10
CA GLN A 307 -5.67 2.14 -32.67
C GLN A 307 -5.56 2.24 -31.15
N LEU A 308 -6.40 1.53 -30.39
CA LEU A 308 -6.24 1.45 -28.93
C LEU A 308 -5.02 0.60 -28.56
N THR A 309 -4.30 1.08 -27.56
CA THR A 309 -3.21 0.36 -26.90
C THR A 309 -3.69 -0.24 -25.58
N ALA A 310 -3.38 -1.52 -25.34
CA ALA A 310 -3.72 -2.21 -24.11
C ALA A 310 -2.46 -2.64 -23.34
N ALA A 311 -2.44 -2.37 -22.03
CA ALA A 311 -1.43 -2.85 -21.10
C ALA A 311 -2.04 -3.88 -20.14
N ILE A 312 -1.48 -5.08 -20.09
CA ILE A 312 -1.84 -6.15 -19.16
C ILE A 312 -0.71 -6.28 -18.15
N LYS A 313 -1.04 -6.15 -16.87
CA LYS A 313 -0.12 -6.37 -15.75
C LYS A 313 -0.45 -7.71 -15.09
N PRO A 314 0.12 -8.85 -15.52
CA PRO A 314 0.03 -10.10 -14.78
C PRO A 314 0.98 -10.12 -13.57
N SER A 315 0.96 -11.21 -12.80
CA SER A 315 1.96 -11.50 -11.77
C SER A 315 2.75 -12.75 -12.16
N PHE A 316 4.03 -12.62 -12.53
CA PHE A 316 4.87 -13.79 -12.79
C PHE A 316 6.31 -13.68 -12.24
N MET A 317 6.75 -12.50 -11.77
CA MET A 317 8.12 -12.33 -11.28
C MET A 317 8.40 -12.98 -9.92
N TYR A 318 7.40 -13.62 -9.30
CA TYR A 318 7.57 -14.51 -8.16
C TYR A 318 7.71 -16.00 -8.55
N ALA A 319 7.57 -16.35 -9.83
CA ALA A 319 7.86 -17.70 -10.31
C ALA A 319 9.31 -18.05 -9.98
N TYR A 320 9.53 -19.20 -9.32
CA TYR A 320 10.84 -19.60 -8.82
C TYR A 320 11.24 -21.03 -9.17
N HIS A 321 10.27 -21.88 -9.51
CA HIS A 321 10.49 -23.29 -9.84
C HIS A 321 9.32 -23.82 -10.68
N ARG A 322 9.57 -24.57 -11.77
CA ARG A 322 8.51 -25.13 -12.63
C ARG A 322 7.57 -26.09 -11.90
N GLY A 323 8.10 -26.78 -10.88
CA GLY A 323 7.33 -27.61 -9.95
C GLY A 323 6.48 -26.84 -8.92
N ASP A 324 6.40 -25.51 -8.96
CA ASP A 324 5.43 -24.73 -8.19
C ASP A 324 4.92 -23.51 -9.02
N PRO A 325 3.82 -23.67 -9.77
CA PRO A 325 3.21 -22.60 -10.53
C PRO A 325 2.33 -21.66 -9.67
N SER A 326 2.19 -21.92 -8.37
CA SER A 326 1.23 -21.19 -7.54
C SER A 326 1.44 -19.68 -7.39
N PRO A 327 2.67 -19.13 -7.39
CA PRO A 327 2.84 -17.70 -7.17
C PRO A 327 2.64 -16.85 -8.43
N MET A 328 2.21 -17.43 -9.56
CA MET A 328 2.03 -16.72 -10.82
C MET A 328 0.61 -16.83 -11.39
N THR A 329 0.21 -15.81 -12.16
CA THR A 329 -0.94 -15.86 -13.07
C THR A 329 -0.67 -16.93 -14.12
N ASP A 330 -1.65 -17.78 -14.40
CA ASP A 330 -1.50 -18.84 -15.39
C ASP A 330 -1.20 -18.27 -16.80
N PRO A 331 -0.06 -18.64 -17.44
CA PRO A 331 0.29 -18.18 -18.78
C PRO A 331 -0.80 -18.44 -19.83
N ALA A 332 -1.56 -19.54 -19.71
CA ALA A 332 -2.65 -19.84 -20.64
C ALA A 332 -3.80 -18.83 -20.52
N LEU A 333 -4.06 -18.32 -19.31
CA LEU A 333 -5.05 -17.26 -19.10
C LEU A 333 -4.58 -15.92 -19.67
N VAL A 334 -3.29 -15.59 -19.52
CA VAL A 334 -2.70 -14.39 -20.13
C VAL A 334 -2.77 -14.46 -21.66
N ALA A 335 -2.46 -15.63 -22.24
CA ALA A 335 -2.58 -15.88 -23.67
C ALA A 335 -4.02 -15.70 -24.16
N ALA A 336 -5.00 -16.28 -23.45
CA ALA A 336 -6.42 -16.19 -23.79
C ALA A 336 -6.93 -14.75 -23.75
N LEU A 337 -6.59 -13.97 -22.70
CA LEU A 337 -6.95 -12.55 -22.62
C LEU A 337 -6.34 -11.75 -23.77
N THR A 338 -5.06 -12.00 -24.07
CA THR A 338 -4.34 -11.30 -25.15
C THR A 338 -4.97 -11.59 -26.52
N ALA A 339 -5.27 -12.86 -26.81
CA ALA A 339 -5.96 -13.26 -28.04
C ALA A 339 -7.33 -12.60 -28.16
N TRP A 340 -8.11 -12.62 -27.06
CA TRP A 340 -9.44 -12.00 -27.02
C TRP A 340 -9.39 -10.49 -27.29
N LEU A 341 -8.43 -9.76 -26.72
CA LEU A 341 -8.28 -8.32 -26.97
C LEU A 341 -7.95 -8.03 -28.45
N ARG A 342 -7.13 -8.87 -29.07
CA ARG A 342 -6.80 -8.75 -30.50
C ARG A 342 -7.99 -9.05 -31.40
N GLU A 343 -8.75 -10.10 -31.09
CA GLU A 343 -9.99 -10.45 -31.78
C GLU A 343 -11.03 -9.33 -31.65
N ALA A 344 -11.08 -8.66 -30.49
CA ALA A 344 -11.91 -7.48 -30.26
C ALA A 344 -11.41 -6.22 -31.01
N GLY A 345 -10.24 -6.28 -31.64
CA GLY A 345 -9.69 -5.27 -32.52
C GLY A 345 -8.42 -4.58 -32.00
N CYS A 346 -8.08 -4.70 -30.72
CA CYS A 346 -6.91 -4.03 -30.13
C CYS A 346 -5.61 -4.66 -30.64
N ARG A 347 -4.91 -3.99 -31.56
CA ARG A 347 -3.72 -4.55 -32.23
C ARG A 347 -2.48 -4.55 -31.34
N GLU A 348 -2.33 -3.48 -30.57
CA GLU A 348 -1.17 -3.21 -29.72
C GLU A 348 -1.43 -3.62 -28.27
N VAL A 349 -1.01 -4.83 -27.91
CA VAL A 349 -1.12 -5.37 -26.55
C VAL A 349 0.27 -5.56 -25.95
N ALA A 350 0.49 -4.96 -24.78
CA ALA A 350 1.71 -5.08 -24.00
C ALA A 350 1.46 -5.91 -22.72
N VAL A 351 2.37 -6.82 -22.40
CA VAL A 351 2.44 -7.51 -21.11
C VAL A 351 3.56 -6.87 -20.31
N ILE A 352 3.22 -6.26 -19.17
CA ILE A 352 4.14 -5.47 -18.37
C ILE A 352 4.42 -6.20 -17.06
N GLU A 353 5.68 -6.25 -16.63
CA GLU A 353 6.06 -6.63 -15.26
C GLU A 353 7.34 -5.92 -14.82
N ALA A 354 7.66 -5.95 -13.53
CA ALA A 354 8.88 -5.45 -12.94
C ALA A 354 9.65 -6.53 -12.18
N PRO A 355 11.00 -6.47 -12.15
CA PRO A 355 11.81 -7.38 -11.33
C PRO A 355 11.37 -7.43 -9.87
N SER A 356 11.30 -8.66 -9.33
CA SER A 356 11.08 -8.88 -7.91
C SER A 356 12.38 -8.87 -7.12
N VAL A 357 12.27 -8.83 -5.79
CA VAL A 357 13.39 -8.91 -4.83
C VAL A 357 14.31 -10.13 -5.06
N TYR A 358 13.86 -11.17 -5.76
CA TYR A 358 14.70 -12.34 -6.05
C TYR A 358 15.89 -12.03 -6.98
N ALA A 359 15.80 -10.97 -7.79
CA ALA A 359 16.88 -10.55 -8.69
C ALA A 359 18.17 -10.15 -7.94
N HIS A 360 18.09 -9.80 -6.64
CA HIS A 360 19.27 -9.54 -5.81
C HIS A 360 20.09 -10.78 -5.48
N PHE A 361 19.44 -11.95 -5.50
CA PHE A 361 20.01 -13.19 -4.98
C PHE A 361 20.32 -14.20 -6.07
N PHE A 362 19.61 -14.12 -7.20
CA PHE A 362 19.72 -15.05 -8.31
C PHE A 362 19.84 -14.29 -9.63
N SER A 363 20.76 -14.77 -10.49
CA SER A 363 20.92 -14.30 -11.86
C SER A 363 19.78 -14.83 -12.73
N ASN A 364 19.71 -14.32 -13.97
CA ASN A 364 18.72 -14.69 -14.97
C ASN A 364 17.28 -14.34 -14.55
N ARG A 365 17.11 -13.22 -13.85
CA ARG A 365 15.84 -12.77 -13.25
C ARG A 365 15.29 -11.51 -13.91
N SER A 366 15.75 -11.14 -15.11
CA SER A 366 15.09 -10.09 -15.88
C SER A 366 13.66 -10.50 -16.24
N VAL A 367 12.80 -9.53 -16.56
CA VAL A 367 11.41 -9.79 -16.96
C VAL A 367 11.36 -10.73 -18.17
N ALA A 368 12.25 -10.53 -19.15
CA ALA A 368 12.36 -11.38 -20.33
C ALA A 368 12.71 -12.84 -20.00
N GLU A 369 13.70 -13.06 -19.13
CA GLU A 369 14.15 -14.41 -18.77
C GLU A 369 13.10 -15.18 -17.97
N VAL A 370 12.44 -14.52 -17.01
CA VAL A 370 11.37 -15.17 -16.24
C VAL A 370 10.15 -15.43 -17.13
N ALA A 371 9.78 -14.50 -18.00
CA ALA A 371 8.68 -14.69 -18.96
C ALA A 371 8.95 -15.88 -19.89
N ALA A 372 10.16 -16.03 -20.41
CA ALA A 372 10.56 -17.19 -21.21
C ALA A 372 10.49 -18.49 -20.37
N TYR A 373 10.98 -18.46 -19.14
CA TYR A 373 11.00 -19.61 -18.25
C TYR A 373 9.60 -20.17 -17.95
N VAL A 374 8.61 -19.28 -17.78
CA VAL A 374 7.21 -19.65 -17.48
C VAL A 374 6.31 -19.77 -18.70
N GLY A 375 6.81 -19.49 -19.91
CA GLY A 375 6.03 -19.59 -21.15
C GLY A 375 5.21 -18.35 -21.52
N ILE A 376 5.32 -17.24 -20.79
CA ILE A 376 4.72 -15.95 -21.15
C ILE A 376 5.41 -15.34 -22.39
N GLY A 377 6.70 -15.62 -22.60
CA GLY A 377 7.44 -15.14 -23.77
C GLY A 377 6.89 -15.63 -25.13
N ALA A 378 6.08 -16.69 -25.13
CA ALA A 378 5.40 -17.21 -26.32
C ALA A 378 4.03 -16.56 -26.57
N VAL A 379 3.52 -15.78 -25.62
CA VAL A 379 2.29 -15.00 -25.82
C VAL A 379 2.60 -13.94 -26.88
N ALA A 380 1.77 -13.88 -27.91
CA ALA A 380 1.87 -12.81 -28.90
C ALA A 380 1.54 -11.49 -28.19
N ALA A 381 2.49 -10.80 -27.58
CA ALA A 381 2.33 -9.50 -26.95
C ALA A 381 3.71 -8.87 -26.81
N ARG A 382 3.75 -7.55 -26.78
CA ARG A 382 5.01 -6.85 -26.47
C ARG A 382 5.31 -7.02 -24.98
N LEU A 383 6.38 -7.72 -24.65
CA LEU A 383 6.84 -7.83 -23.26
C LEU A 383 7.57 -6.54 -22.83
N VAL A 384 7.22 -6.01 -21.66
CA VAL A 384 7.79 -4.77 -21.13
C VAL A 384 8.32 -4.99 -19.73
N ASP A 385 9.59 -4.66 -19.54
CA ASP A 385 10.20 -4.51 -18.22
C ASP A 385 9.91 -3.09 -17.71
N ALA A 386 8.99 -2.98 -16.75
CA ALA A 386 8.60 -1.72 -16.15
C ALA A 386 9.80 -0.99 -15.55
N SER A 387 10.79 -1.70 -14.98
CA SER A 387 11.97 -1.05 -14.38
C SER A 387 12.87 -0.35 -15.41
N ALA A 388 12.86 -0.84 -16.66
CA ALA A 388 13.57 -0.21 -17.77
C ALA A 388 12.70 0.82 -18.54
N ASP A 389 11.37 0.71 -18.42
CA ASP A 389 10.37 1.53 -19.11
C ASP A 389 9.92 2.76 -18.29
N GLN A 390 10.77 3.29 -17.42
CA GLN A 390 10.41 4.41 -16.54
C GLN A 390 10.44 5.76 -17.26
N VAL A 391 9.44 6.60 -16.98
CA VAL A 391 9.39 8.01 -17.37
C VAL A 391 9.19 8.87 -16.14
N GLN A 392 9.78 10.07 -16.15
CA GLN A 392 9.54 11.06 -15.10
C GLN A 392 8.07 11.46 -15.09
N HIS A 393 7.47 11.46 -13.91
CA HIS A 393 6.10 11.83 -13.68
C HIS A 393 5.94 12.40 -12.28
N ARG A 394 5.44 13.63 -12.20
CA ARG A 394 5.14 14.26 -10.93
C ARG A 394 3.71 13.89 -10.54
N HIS A 395 3.58 13.00 -9.58
CA HIS A 395 2.29 12.67 -9.01
C HIS A 395 1.68 13.89 -8.31
N ASP A 396 0.37 14.07 -8.48
CA ASP A 396 -0.41 15.13 -7.85
C ASP A 396 -0.31 15.01 -6.32
N ARG A 397 -0.20 13.78 -5.82
CA ARG A 397 -0.18 13.44 -4.38
C ARG A 397 0.86 12.42 -4.02
N GLY A 398 1.04 12.24 -2.71
CA GLY A 398 2.05 11.35 -2.13
C GLY A 398 3.46 11.90 -2.31
N MET A 399 4.45 11.10 -1.93
CA MET A 399 5.85 11.54 -1.85
C MET A 399 6.82 10.43 -2.25
N ALA A 400 8.06 10.82 -2.54
CA ALA A 400 9.20 9.93 -2.81
C ALA A 400 9.07 8.99 -4.01
N GLN A 401 8.09 9.23 -4.88
CA GLN A 401 7.97 8.57 -6.18
C GLN A 401 7.76 9.61 -7.27
N SER A 402 8.62 9.59 -8.27
CA SER A 402 8.66 10.56 -9.38
C SER A 402 8.71 9.88 -10.75
N THR A 403 8.40 8.58 -10.81
CA THR A 403 8.48 7.79 -12.04
C THR A 403 7.33 6.80 -12.14
N ILE A 404 7.00 6.45 -13.38
CA ILE A 404 6.03 5.42 -13.74
C ILE A 404 6.44 4.75 -15.06
N SER A 405 6.05 3.49 -15.28
CA SER A 405 6.18 2.82 -16.57
C SER A 405 5.40 3.58 -17.65
N ARG A 406 6.08 3.94 -18.73
CA ARG A 406 5.50 4.62 -19.90
C ARG A 406 4.40 3.79 -20.52
N ALA A 407 4.64 2.50 -20.72
CA ALA A 407 3.68 1.58 -21.31
C ALA A 407 2.40 1.44 -20.47
N TRP A 408 2.47 1.60 -19.14
CA TRP A 408 1.26 1.66 -18.31
C TRP A 408 0.59 3.04 -18.38
N ARG A 409 1.38 4.11 -18.22
CA ARG A 409 0.89 5.50 -18.21
C ARG A 409 0.13 5.86 -19.49
N ASP A 410 0.72 5.52 -20.64
CA ASP A 410 0.27 5.94 -21.96
C ASP A 410 -0.75 4.98 -22.60
N ALA A 411 -1.00 3.82 -21.98
CA ALA A 411 -1.98 2.86 -22.49
C ALA A 411 -3.41 3.43 -22.46
N ASP A 412 -4.14 3.22 -23.56
CA ASP A 412 -5.55 3.61 -23.66
C ASP A 412 -6.44 2.71 -22.76
N VAL A 413 -6.03 1.44 -22.59
CA VAL A 413 -6.69 0.43 -21.76
C VAL A 413 -5.66 -0.25 -20.86
N ARG A 414 -5.96 -0.35 -19.57
CA ARG A 414 -5.08 -0.87 -18.52
C ARG A 414 -5.80 -2.00 -17.78
N ILE A 415 -5.16 -3.15 -17.69
CA ILE A 415 -5.74 -4.37 -17.11
C ILE A 415 -4.85 -4.88 -15.99
N SER A 416 -5.36 -4.90 -14.76
CA SER A 416 -4.70 -5.59 -13.65
C SER A 416 -5.11 -7.07 -13.68
N PHE A 417 -4.16 -7.97 -13.96
CA PHE A 417 -4.42 -9.41 -14.00
C PHE A 417 -3.71 -10.15 -12.85
N GLY A 418 -4.26 -9.99 -11.66
CA GLY A 418 -3.68 -10.54 -10.43
C GLY A 418 -3.83 -12.06 -10.29
N LYS A 419 -2.97 -12.66 -9.46
CA LYS A 419 -3.11 -14.01 -8.92
C LYS A 419 -3.56 -13.92 -7.47
N LEU A 420 -4.63 -14.62 -7.09
CA LEU A 420 -5.06 -14.69 -5.69
C LEU A 420 -4.00 -15.42 -4.86
N ARG A 421 -3.44 -14.77 -3.85
CA ARG A 421 -2.43 -15.35 -2.96
C ARG A 421 -2.62 -14.83 -1.54
N SER A 422 -2.40 -15.65 -0.51
CA SER A 422 -2.42 -15.13 0.87
C SER A 422 -1.19 -14.25 1.18
N HIS A 423 -1.36 -13.23 2.03
CA HIS A 423 -0.29 -12.32 2.43
C HIS A 423 -0.29 -12.08 3.96
N PRO A 424 0.85 -12.17 4.66
CA PRO A 424 0.86 -12.13 6.13
C PRO A 424 0.40 -10.79 6.72
N THR A 425 0.57 -9.67 5.99
CA THR A 425 0.15 -8.33 6.45
C THR A 425 -1.10 -7.81 5.78
N ASP A 426 -1.35 -8.19 4.52
CA ASP A 426 -2.46 -7.66 3.72
C ASP A 426 -3.65 -8.61 3.65
N GLU A 427 -3.58 -9.74 4.37
CA GLU A 427 -4.48 -10.89 4.27
C GLU A 427 -4.38 -11.63 2.91
N ALA A 428 -4.37 -10.90 1.80
CA ALA A 428 -4.18 -11.40 0.45
C ALA A 428 -3.51 -10.40 -0.51
N ILE A 429 -2.82 -10.92 -1.52
CA ILE A 429 -2.48 -10.20 -2.75
C ILE A 429 -3.59 -10.46 -3.76
N LEU A 430 -4.15 -9.39 -4.32
CA LEU A 430 -5.30 -9.38 -5.21
C LEU A 430 -4.99 -8.45 -6.40
N THR A 431 -5.97 -7.72 -6.95
CA THR A 431 -5.81 -6.92 -8.17
C THR A 431 -5.20 -5.54 -7.91
N LEU A 432 -5.44 -4.90 -6.77
CA LEU A 432 -4.81 -3.61 -6.45
C LEU A 432 -3.31 -3.77 -6.15
N SER A 433 -2.96 -4.75 -5.31
CA SER A 433 -1.55 -5.03 -4.98
C SER A 433 -0.75 -5.62 -6.13
N ASN A 434 -1.41 -6.17 -7.16
CA ASN A 434 -0.73 -6.61 -8.37
C ASN A 434 -0.11 -5.45 -9.20
N LEU A 435 -0.57 -4.21 -8.97
CA LEU A 435 -0.06 -3.00 -9.61
C LEU A 435 1.17 -2.41 -8.91
N GLU A 436 1.68 -3.07 -7.88
CA GLU A 436 2.99 -2.76 -7.32
C GLU A 436 4.07 -2.77 -8.41
N TRP A 437 5.14 -2.00 -8.18
CA TRP A 437 6.38 -1.97 -8.99
C TRP A 437 6.26 -1.36 -10.39
N LEU A 438 5.13 -0.76 -10.74
CA LEU A 438 5.00 0.01 -11.99
C LEU A 438 5.76 1.34 -11.97
N GLY A 439 6.05 1.89 -10.78
CA GLY A 439 6.84 3.10 -10.57
C GLY A 439 8.21 2.79 -9.97
N ALA A 440 8.43 3.23 -8.74
CA ALA A 440 9.72 3.03 -8.07
C ALA A 440 10.08 1.54 -7.92
N PRO A 441 11.39 1.18 -8.01
CA PRO A 441 11.86 -0.16 -7.76
C PRO A 441 11.46 -0.69 -6.38
N CYS A 442 11.34 -2.02 -6.30
CA CYS A 442 10.89 -2.72 -5.09
C CYS A 442 11.69 -2.37 -3.82
N ASP A 443 12.99 -2.15 -3.99
CA ASP A 443 13.92 -1.86 -2.91
C ASP A 443 13.71 -0.51 -2.25
N ASP A 444 13.18 0.46 -2.99
CA ASP A 444 12.94 1.82 -2.49
C ASP A 444 11.70 1.90 -1.60
N LEU A 445 10.87 0.85 -1.60
CA LEU A 445 9.55 0.84 -0.96
C LEU A 445 9.40 -0.23 0.15
N LEU A 446 10.29 -1.23 0.23
CA LEU A 446 10.16 -2.33 1.19
C LEU A 446 10.99 -2.14 2.47
N PHE A 447 12.25 -1.77 2.35
CA PHE A 447 13.23 -1.90 3.43
C PHE A 447 13.24 -0.69 4.37
N ALA A 448 14.06 -0.77 5.43
CA ALA A 448 14.06 0.22 6.51
C ALA A 448 14.37 1.64 6.02
N GLU A 449 15.15 1.75 4.95
CA GLU A 449 15.60 3.01 4.33
C GLU A 449 14.59 3.60 3.34
N ARG A 450 13.41 2.98 3.19
CA ARG A 450 12.36 3.46 2.29
C ARG A 450 11.93 4.88 2.62
N GLN A 451 11.60 5.64 1.59
CA GLN A 451 11.07 7.00 1.71
C GLN A 451 9.58 7.09 1.36
N ALA A 452 8.98 6.01 0.87
CA ALA A 452 7.55 5.88 0.69
C ALA A 452 7.07 4.51 1.19
N HIS A 453 5.81 4.45 1.62
CA HIS A 453 5.13 3.20 1.89
C HIS A 453 4.69 2.55 0.58
N ARG A 454 4.90 1.23 0.47
CA ARG A 454 4.47 0.43 -0.69
C ARG A 454 3.00 0.67 -1.07
N HIS A 455 2.10 0.73 -0.09
CA HIS A 455 0.67 0.95 -0.32
C HIS A 455 0.38 2.34 -0.89
N THR A 456 0.98 3.39 -0.32
CA THR A 456 0.76 4.77 -0.78
C THR A 456 1.40 5.02 -2.14
N ALA A 457 2.63 4.53 -2.36
CA ALA A 457 3.32 4.56 -3.65
C ALA A 457 2.51 3.89 -4.77
N THR A 458 1.82 2.80 -4.45
CA THR A 458 0.92 2.12 -5.39
C THR A 458 -0.36 2.94 -5.64
N MET A 459 -0.94 3.55 -4.60
CA MET A 459 -2.13 4.40 -4.77
C MET A 459 -1.87 5.67 -5.59
N MET A 460 -0.69 6.29 -5.45
CA MET A 460 -0.28 7.44 -6.28
C MET A 460 -0.43 7.14 -7.78
N GLN A 461 -0.07 5.93 -8.19
CA GLN A 461 -0.17 5.48 -9.58
C GLN A 461 -1.60 5.09 -9.95
N ILE A 462 -2.28 4.36 -9.07
CA ILE A 462 -3.63 3.84 -9.33
C ILE A 462 -4.65 4.96 -9.46
N VAL A 463 -4.53 6.04 -8.69
CA VAL A 463 -5.49 7.16 -8.75
C VAL A 463 -5.34 7.95 -10.05
N GLU A 464 -4.13 8.13 -10.56
CA GLU A 464 -3.88 8.90 -11.78
C GLU A 464 -4.00 8.04 -13.05
N PHE A 465 -3.57 6.78 -12.95
CA PHE A 465 -3.54 5.82 -14.05
C PHE A 465 -4.28 4.52 -13.67
N PRO A 466 -5.59 4.60 -13.38
CA PRO A 466 -6.36 3.46 -12.89
C PRO A 466 -6.51 2.36 -13.94
N PRO A 467 -6.57 1.08 -13.52
CA PRO A 467 -7.01 0.03 -14.41
C PRO A 467 -8.45 0.30 -14.87
N TYR A 468 -8.75 -0.08 -16.12
CA TYR A 468 -10.10 -0.10 -16.68
C TYR A 468 -10.78 -1.46 -16.47
N LEU A 469 -9.99 -2.51 -16.28
CA LEU A 469 -10.45 -3.85 -15.99
C LEU A 469 -9.53 -4.49 -14.95
N ALA A 470 -10.13 -5.10 -13.94
CA ALA A 470 -9.45 -5.96 -12.99
C ALA A 470 -9.89 -7.40 -13.24
N VAL A 471 -8.93 -8.31 -13.34
CA VAL A 471 -9.13 -9.76 -13.46
C VAL A 471 -8.31 -10.45 -12.38
N LEU A 472 -8.93 -11.36 -11.63
CA LEU A 472 -8.25 -12.14 -10.61
C LEU A 472 -8.29 -13.63 -10.95
N ASP A 473 -7.12 -14.18 -11.24
CA ASP A 473 -6.92 -15.62 -11.33
C ASP A 473 -6.99 -16.24 -9.93
N ALA A 474 -8.08 -16.94 -9.66
CA ALA A 474 -8.25 -17.83 -8.52
C ALA A 474 -8.61 -19.25 -8.99
N TYR A 475 -8.19 -19.64 -10.21
CA TYR A 475 -8.70 -20.84 -10.84
C TYR A 475 -7.99 -22.10 -10.35
N ASP A 476 -6.72 -22.24 -10.74
CA ASP A 476 -5.84 -23.35 -10.38
C ASP A 476 -4.64 -22.87 -9.58
N HIS A 477 -4.04 -23.79 -8.83
CA HIS A 477 -2.79 -23.55 -8.10
C HIS A 477 -2.79 -22.29 -7.21
N VAL A 478 -3.89 -21.98 -6.53
CA VAL A 478 -3.98 -20.82 -5.62
C VAL A 478 -3.23 -21.08 -4.32
N PRO A 479 -2.18 -20.32 -3.97
CA PRO A 479 -1.43 -20.53 -2.75
C PRO A 479 -2.07 -19.80 -1.56
N ASP A 480 -2.31 -20.56 -0.49
CA ASP A 480 -2.80 -20.07 0.80
C ASP A 480 -1.84 -20.42 1.94
N GLY A 481 -2.12 -19.94 3.15
CA GLY A 481 -1.28 -20.06 4.34
C GLY A 481 -0.66 -18.74 4.78
N VAL A 482 0.42 -18.79 5.56
CA VAL A 482 1.07 -17.59 6.13
C VAL A 482 1.79 -16.77 5.06
N VAL A 483 2.43 -17.42 4.10
CA VAL A 483 3.27 -16.77 3.07
C VAL A 483 2.92 -17.24 1.66
N GLY A 484 1.62 -17.44 1.36
CA GLY A 484 1.16 -17.92 0.04
C GLY A 484 1.66 -17.06 -1.12
N MET A 485 1.91 -15.76 -0.89
CA MET A 485 2.55 -14.86 -1.85
C MET A 485 3.87 -15.40 -2.47
N MET A 486 4.61 -16.25 -1.73
CA MET A 486 5.90 -16.79 -2.12
C MET A 486 5.80 -18.17 -2.80
N GLY A 487 4.65 -18.82 -2.73
CA GLY A 487 4.43 -20.19 -3.20
C GLY A 487 3.72 -21.06 -2.16
N SER A 488 3.40 -22.29 -2.55
CA SER A 488 2.72 -23.24 -1.67
C SER A 488 3.02 -24.69 -2.05
N ARG A 489 3.29 -25.52 -1.04
CA ARG A 489 3.43 -26.98 -1.21
C ARG A 489 2.11 -27.67 -1.55
N SER A 490 0.97 -27.05 -1.26
CA SER A 490 -0.34 -27.66 -1.50
C SER A 490 -1.31 -26.57 -1.92
N PRO A 491 -1.11 -26.02 -3.13
CA PRO A 491 -1.97 -24.97 -3.65
C PRO A 491 -3.35 -25.57 -3.98
N ARG A 492 -4.37 -24.72 -4.02
CA ARG A 492 -5.77 -25.13 -4.15
C ARG A 492 -6.31 -24.76 -5.52
N SER A 493 -7.16 -25.60 -6.09
CA SER A 493 -7.96 -25.22 -7.26
C SER A 493 -9.30 -24.71 -6.78
N LEU A 494 -9.46 -23.38 -6.72
CA LEU A 494 -10.74 -22.79 -6.29
C LEU A 494 -11.73 -22.68 -7.45
N ARG A 495 -11.26 -22.84 -8.69
CA ARG A 495 -12.05 -22.83 -9.92
C ARG A 495 -12.82 -21.52 -10.13
N ARG A 496 -12.29 -20.39 -9.67
CA ARG A 496 -12.95 -19.08 -9.81
C ARG A 496 -12.11 -18.08 -10.59
N ILE A 497 -12.79 -17.25 -11.37
CA ILE A 497 -12.22 -16.06 -11.99
C ILE A 497 -13.14 -14.89 -11.66
N TYR A 498 -12.53 -13.82 -11.16
CA TYR A 498 -13.23 -12.58 -10.86
C TYR A 498 -12.89 -11.56 -11.94
N ALA A 499 -13.87 -10.79 -12.40
CA ALA A 499 -13.63 -9.66 -13.30
C ALA A 499 -14.58 -8.50 -12.99
N GLY A 500 -14.11 -7.28 -13.20
CA GLY A 500 -14.92 -6.07 -13.03
C GLY A 500 -14.16 -4.81 -13.45
N ALA A 501 -14.90 -3.75 -13.75
CA ALA A 501 -14.31 -2.46 -14.13
C ALA A 501 -13.71 -1.70 -12.93
N ASP A 502 -14.13 -2.04 -11.69
CA ASP A 502 -13.61 -1.46 -10.46
C ASP A 502 -12.71 -2.47 -9.72
N ALA A 503 -11.39 -2.21 -9.74
CA ALA A 503 -10.42 -3.06 -9.05
C ALA A 503 -10.62 -3.14 -7.53
N LEU A 504 -11.10 -2.05 -6.91
CA LEU A 504 -11.41 -2.07 -5.47
C LEU A 504 -12.62 -2.97 -5.19
N ALA A 505 -13.65 -2.92 -6.04
CA ALA A 505 -14.82 -3.80 -5.92
C ALA A 505 -14.42 -5.28 -6.05
N VAL A 506 -13.59 -5.63 -7.03
CA VAL A 506 -13.07 -6.99 -7.22
C VAL A 506 -12.33 -7.48 -5.97
N ASP A 507 -11.45 -6.64 -5.40
CA ASP A 507 -10.67 -6.99 -4.21
C ASP A 507 -11.55 -7.12 -2.96
N VAL A 508 -12.60 -6.30 -2.84
CA VAL A 508 -13.62 -6.38 -1.76
C VAL A 508 -14.38 -7.70 -1.82
N VAL A 509 -14.87 -8.08 -3.00
CA VAL A 509 -15.62 -9.34 -3.20
C VAL A 509 -14.73 -10.54 -2.92
N ALA A 510 -13.51 -10.57 -3.48
CA ALA A 510 -12.55 -11.62 -3.22
C ALA A 510 -12.23 -11.73 -1.73
N SER A 511 -11.98 -10.61 -1.05
CA SER A 511 -11.72 -10.57 0.41
C SER A 511 -12.88 -11.11 1.24
N ARG A 512 -14.12 -10.79 0.87
CA ARG A 512 -15.33 -11.35 1.48
C ARG A 512 -15.39 -12.86 1.30
N HIS A 513 -15.11 -13.35 0.08
CA HIS A 513 -15.08 -14.79 -0.19
C HIS A 513 -13.98 -15.52 0.58
N LEU A 514 -12.86 -14.86 0.91
CA LEU A 514 -11.81 -15.41 1.78
C LEU A 514 -12.20 -15.45 3.27
N GLY A 515 -13.38 -14.94 3.62
CA GLY A 515 -13.93 -14.96 4.98
C GLY A 515 -13.58 -13.74 5.82
N LEU A 516 -13.08 -12.66 5.22
CA LEU A 516 -12.87 -11.39 5.92
C LEU A 516 -14.22 -10.72 6.19
N ARG A 517 -14.55 -10.54 7.47
CA ARG A 517 -15.79 -9.85 7.90
C ARG A 517 -15.80 -8.38 7.51
N ASP A 518 -14.63 -7.75 7.57
CA ASP A 518 -14.40 -6.39 7.12
C ASP A 518 -13.21 -6.40 6.17
N PRO A 519 -13.43 -6.19 4.85
CA PRO A 519 -12.37 -6.11 3.86
C PRO A 519 -11.29 -5.06 4.17
N ARG A 520 -11.59 -4.02 4.97
CA ARG A 520 -10.62 -2.99 5.39
C ARG A 520 -9.56 -3.50 6.36
N GLN A 521 -9.65 -4.77 6.79
CA GLN A 521 -8.53 -5.42 7.48
C GLN A 521 -7.34 -5.64 6.55
N ALA A 522 -7.56 -5.77 5.24
CA ALA A 522 -6.52 -5.75 4.22
C ALA A 522 -6.03 -4.32 4.00
N LEU A 523 -4.72 -4.07 4.20
CA LEU A 523 -4.16 -2.72 4.15
C LEU A 523 -4.37 -2.05 2.80
N PHE A 524 -4.23 -2.78 1.68
CA PHE A 524 -4.47 -2.22 0.34
C PHE A 524 -5.91 -1.73 0.15
N ILE A 525 -6.90 -2.50 0.60
CA ILE A 525 -8.32 -2.11 0.52
C ILE A 525 -8.55 -0.88 1.40
N ARG A 526 -8.00 -0.87 2.62
CA ARG A 526 -8.14 0.28 3.53
C ARG A 526 -7.52 1.55 2.95
N THR A 527 -6.28 1.47 2.46
CA THR A 527 -5.59 2.59 1.84
C THR A 527 -6.36 3.06 0.60
N ALA A 528 -6.85 2.15 -0.26
CA ALA A 528 -7.67 2.52 -1.41
C ALA A 528 -8.99 3.20 -1.00
N CYS A 529 -9.67 2.74 0.06
CA CYS A 529 -10.87 3.42 0.57
C CYS A 529 -10.56 4.85 0.98
N ASN A 530 -9.46 5.07 1.71
CA ASN A 530 -9.07 6.40 2.18
C ASN A 530 -8.72 7.32 1.00
N TRP A 531 -8.00 6.83 0.00
CA TRP A 531 -7.61 7.58 -1.20
C TRP A 531 -8.78 7.92 -2.11
N LEU A 532 -9.67 6.97 -2.34
CA LEU A 532 -10.81 7.13 -3.21
C LEU A 532 -12.02 7.77 -2.50
N GLY A 533 -11.97 7.93 -1.17
CA GLY A 533 -13.07 8.45 -0.36
C GLY A 533 -14.26 7.51 -0.28
N VAL A 534 -14.03 6.19 -0.33
CA VAL A 534 -15.09 5.16 -0.37
C VAL A 534 -15.46 4.74 1.05
N ASP A 535 -16.69 5.01 1.45
CA ASP A 535 -17.19 4.73 2.79
C ASP A 535 -18.11 3.50 2.87
N ALA A 536 -18.79 3.12 1.78
CA ALA A 536 -19.56 1.88 1.70
C ALA A 536 -18.87 0.85 0.78
N LEU A 537 -18.72 -0.39 1.25
CA LEU A 537 -18.13 -1.51 0.50
C LEU A 537 -19.21 -2.55 0.22
N ALA A 538 -20.12 -2.22 -0.68
CA ALA A 538 -21.25 -3.06 -1.05
C ALA A 538 -21.35 -3.25 -2.58
N PRO A 539 -20.30 -3.78 -3.24
CA PRO A 539 -20.40 -4.12 -4.66
C PRO A 539 -21.40 -5.26 -4.87
N GLU A 540 -22.16 -5.17 -5.97
CA GLU A 540 -23.00 -6.25 -6.46
C GLU A 540 -22.12 -7.39 -6.99
N VAL A 541 -22.53 -8.64 -6.74
CA VAL A 541 -21.86 -9.83 -7.29
C VAL A 541 -22.78 -10.52 -8.27
N ILE A 542 -22.30 -10.68 -9.50
CA ILE A 542 -22.97 -11.38 -10.58
C ILE A 542 -22.27 -12.73 -10.77
N GLY A 543 -22.97 -13.83 -10.44
CA GLY A 543 -22.42 -15.19 -10.47
C GLY A 543 -22.21 -15.77 -9.07
N CYS A 544 -21.07 -16.41 -8.82
CA CYS A 544 -20.81 -17.12 -7.57
C CYS A 544 -20.45 -16.16 -6.42
N ASP A 545 -21.37 -15.99 -5.46
CA ASP A 545 -21.19 -15.15 -4.25
C ASP A 545 -21.09 -15.99 -2.95
N GLN A 546 -20.39 -17.13 -3.01
CA GLN A 546 -20.24 -18.01 -1.85
C GLN A 546 -18.84 -17.92 -1.25
N PRO A 547 -18.67 -17.98 0.09
CA PRO A 547 -17.34 -18.08 0.70
C PRO A 547 -16.53 -19.28 0.17
N ILE A 548 -15.22 -19.10 0.06
CA ILE A 548 -14.28 -20.15 -0.34
C ILE A 548 -14.09 -21.13 0.82
N ALA A 549 -14.61 -22.34 0.66
CA ALA A 549 -14.50 -23.38 1.68
C ALA A 549 -13.03 -23.74 1.97
N ARG A 550 -12.69 -23.80 3.26
CA ARG A 550 -11.38 -24.24 3.80
C ARG A 550 -10.18 -23.37 3.36
N TRP A 551 -10.40 -22.09 3.03
CA TRP A 551 -9.30 -21.15 2.81
C TRP A 551 -8.40 -21.06 4.05
N ARG A 552 -7.09 -21.26 3.90
CA ARG A 552 -6.11 -21.06 4.98
C ARG A 552 -5.59 -19.63 4.93
N GLY A 553 -6.32 -18.69 5.50
CA GLY A 553 -5.82 -17.32 5.68
C GLY A 553 -4.52 -17.28 6.51
N PRO A 554 -3.78 -16.16 6.49
CA PRO A 554 -2.51 -16.05 7.21
C PRO A 554 -2.69 -16.17 8.75
N ARG A 555 -3.91 -15.99 9.26
CA ARG A 555 -4.26 -16.11 10.68
C ARG A 555 -5.20 -17.28 10.99
N HIS A 556 -5.24 -18.31 10.14
CA HIS A 556 -6.14 -19.47 10.29
C HIS A 556 -5.96 -20.26 11.60
N SER A 557 -4.82 -20.13 12.28
CA SER A 557 -4.54 -20.75 13.58
C SER A 557 -3.74 -19.81 14.48
N GLY A 558 -3.72 -20.05 15.80
CA GLY A 558 -2.95 -19.22 16.74
C GLY A 558 -1.45 -19.17 16.42
N ARG A 559 -0.87 -20.30 15.98
CA ARG A 559 0.53 -20.35 15.51
C ARG A 559 0.74 -19.52 14.25
N ALA A 560 -0.16 -19.64 13.28
CA ALA A 560 -0.11 -18.87 12.03
C ALA A 560 -0.27 -17.36 12.29
N ALA A 561 -1.13 -16.96 13.22
CA ALA A 561 -1.30 -15.56 13.61
C ALA A 561 0.00 -14.96 14.20
N ILE A 562 0.70 -15.69 15.08
CA ILE A 562 2.00 -15.25 15.61
C ILE A 562 3.03 -15.13 14.48
N LEU A 563 3.09 -16.12 13.60
CA LEU A 563 4.06 -16.12 12.51
C LEU A 563 3.80 -14.97 11.51
N SER A 564 2.54 -14.75 11.13
CA SER A 564 2.13 -13.63 10.28
C SER A 564 2.44 -12.28 10.91
N MET A 565 2.25 -12.15 12.22
CA MET A 565 2.58 -10.94 12.97
C MET A 565 4.10 -10.65 12.97
N LEU A 566 4.93 -11.69 13.09
CA LEU A 566 6.38 -11.57 13.08
C LEU A 566 6.97 -11.46 11.67
N ALA A 567 6.23 -11.89 10.64
CA ALA A 567 6.74 -12.00 9.27
C ALA A 567 7.28 -10.67 8.75
N PHE A 568 6.54 -9.57 8.88
CA PHE A 568 6.96 -8.27 8.34
C PHE A 568 8.17 -7.67 9.08
N PRO A 569 8.19 -7.57 10.43
CA PRO A 569 9.39 -7.09 11.13
C PRO A 569 10.63 -7.95 10.85
N LEU A 570 10.49 -9.28 10.83
CA LEU A 570 11.61 -10.16 10.52
C LEU A 570 12.08 -9.99 9.07
N TYR A 571 11.15 -9.83 8.14
CA TYR A 571 11.46 -9.60 6.74
C TYR A 571 12.15 -8.26 6.52
N VAL A 572 11.68 -7.17 7.13
CA VAL A 572 12.25 -5.83 6.92
C VAL A 572 13.60 -5.66 7.65
N PHE A 573 13.70 -6.12 8.90
CA PHE A 573 14.85 -5.77 9.77
C PHE A 573 15.88 -6.89 9.96
N ALA A 574 15.46 -8.15 9.90
CA ALA A 574 16.31 -9.28 10.33
C ALA A 574 16.71 -10.24 9.20
N SER A 575 16.20 -10.01 7.98
CA SER A 575 16.36 -10.96 6.88
C SER A 575 17.57 -10.71 5.97
N GLY A 576 18.28 -9.59 6.16
CA GLY A 576 19.30 -9.13 5.21
C GLY A 576 18.69 -8.77 3.86
N ARG A 577 17.70 -7.86 3.86
CA ARG A 577 16.95 -7.43 2.66
C ARG A 577 16.23 -8.55 1.91
N GLY A 578 15.66 -9.50 2.65
CA GLY A 578 14.94 -10.66 2.12
C GLY A 578 15.82 -11.89 1.90
N ALA A 579 17.14 -11.81 2.10
CA ALA A 579 18.07 -12.91 1.82
C ALA A 579 17.74 -14.21 2.55
N VAL A 580 17.14 -14.15 3.74
CA VAL A 580 16.71 -15.32 4.51
C VAL A 580 15.41 -15.94 3.97
N PHE A 581 14.52 -15.12 3.40
CA PHE A 581 13.20 -15.51 2.91
C PHE A 581 13.22 -15.67 1.39
N VAL A 582 13.93 -16.69 0.91
CA VAL A 582 13.91 -17.09 -0.50
C VAL A 582 13.36 -18.51 -0.63
N PRO A 583 12.49 -18.81 -1.62
CA PRO A 583 12.00 -20.16 -1.85
C PRO A 583 13.13 -21.07 -2.34
N ALA A 584 12.86 -22.37 -2.47
CA ALA A 584 13.78 -23.31 -3.09
C ALA A 584 13.83 -23.08 -4.61
N MET A 585 14.56 -22.03 -5.01
CA MET A 585 14.76 -21.60 -6.38
C MET A 585 15.30 -22.74 -7.25
N ASP A 586 14.84 -22.80 -8.51
CA ASP A 586 15.48 -23.60 -9.55
C ASP A 586 16.83 -22.98 -9.90
N GLU A 587 17.89 -23.43 -9.23
CA GLU A 587 19.24 -22.90 -9.42
C GLU A 587 19.87 -23.26 -10.78
N GLN A 588 19.25 -24.16 -11.57
CA GLN A 588 19.69 -24.41 -12.95
C GLN A 588 19.25 -23.26 -13.86
N ALA A 589 18.00 -22.83 -13.73
CA ALA A 589 17.49 -21.68 -14.46
C ALA A 589 17.98 -20.34 -13.88
N PHE A 590 18.03 -20.24 -12.55
CA PHE A 590 18.32 -19.01 -11.80
C PHE A 590 19.49 -19.24 -10.82
N PRO A 591 20.74 -19.26 -11.31
CA PRO A 591 21.89 -19.53 -10.45
C PRO A 591 22.12 -18.40 -9.43
N PRO A 592 22.60 -18.68 -8.21
CA PRO A 592 22.86 -17.63 -7.21
C PRO A 592 23.92 -16.61 -7.69
N VAL A 593 23.66 -15.31 -7.52
CA VAL A 593 24.60 -14.23 -7.89
C VAL A 593 25.90 -14.32 -7.09
N ARG A 594 25.82 -14.77 -5.83
CA ARG A 594 26.96 -14.94 -4.93
C ARG A 594 26.93 -16.30 -4.27
N ARG A 595 28.11 -16.85 -3.98
CA ARG A 595 28.24 -18.07 -3.17
C ARG A 595 27.69 -17.81 -1.77
N VAL A 596 26.69 -18.60 -1.39
CA VAL A 596 26.02 -18.49 -0.09
C VAL A 596 26.79 -19.28 0.96
N GLY A 597 27.19 -18.63 2.05
CA GLY A 597 27.84 -19.28 3.19
C GLY A 597 26.97 -20.36 3.84
N TRP A 598 27.61 -21.32 4.54
CA TRP A 598 26.92 -22.47 5.11
C TRP A 598 25.83 -22.08 6.12
N CYS A 599 26.06 -21.07 6.97
CA CYS A 599 25.08 -20.58 7.95
C CYS A 599 23.79 -20.14 7.26
N LEU A 600 23.90 -19.25 6.27
CA LEU A 600 22.74 -18.72 5.56
C LEU A 600 22.01 -19.82 4.77
N ARG A 601 22.72 -20.80 4.21
CA ARG A 601 22.08 -21.99 3.60
C ARG A 601 21.28 -22.80 4.63
N ALA A 602 21.84 -23.03 5.81
CA ALA A 602 21.14 -23.75 6.88
C ALA A 602 19.91 -22.97 7.35
N THR A 603 20.03 -21.66 7.56
CA THR A 603 18.90 -20.80 7.93
C THR A 603 17.81 -20.79 6.86
N ARG A 604 18.16 -20.65 5.58
CA ARG A 604 17.21 -20.73 4.45
C ARG A 604 16.47 -22.06 4.45
N ARG A 605 17.18 -23.19 4.63
CA ARG A 605 16.55 -24.53 4.71
C ARG A 605 15.56 -24.62 5.87
N LEU A 606 15.91 -24.12 7.05
CA LEU A 606 15.03 -24.10 8.20
C LEU A 606 13.77 -23.26 7.94
N VAL A 607 13.95 -22.02 7.44
CA VAL A 607 12.85 -21.10 7.13
C VAL A 607 11.93 -21.67 6.07
N ARG A 608 12.46 -22.22 4.97
CA ARG A 608 11.67 -22.90 3.93
C ARG A 608 10.84 -24.05 4.49
N ARG A 609 11.41 -24.83 5.42
CA ARG A 609 10.69 -25.95 6.07
C ARG A 609 9.57 -25.45 6.99
N ILE A 610 9.81 -24.37 7.74
CA ILE A 610 8.79 -23.75 8.61
C ILE A 610 7.65 -23.15 7.79
N LEU A 611 7.98 -22.53 6.66
CA LEU A 611 7.02 -21.82 5.81
C LEU A 611 6.40 -22.68 4.70
N GLY A 612 6.88 -23.90 4.48
CA GLY A 612 6.40 -24.79 3.43
C GLY A 612 6.80 -24.37 2.01
N LEU A 613 7.90 -23.65 1.85
CA LEU A 613 8.41 -23.13 0.56
C LEU A 613 9.28 -24.16 -0.18
N HIS A 614 8.66 -25.28 -0.54
CA HIS A 614 9.29 -26.34 -1.33
C HIS A 614 8.39 -26.70 -2.52
N PRO A 615 8.96 -26.94 -3.72
CA PRO A 615 8.18 -27.38 -4.87
C PRO A 615 7.47 -28.70 -4.57
N THR A 616 6.29 -28.88 -5.18
CA THR A 616 5.40 -30.01 -4.92
C THR A 616 5.86 -31.31 -5.58
N SER A 617 6.78 -31.22 -6.54
CA SER A 617 7.31 -32.35 -7.30
C SER A 617 8.85 -32.31 -7.36
N PRO A 618 9.54 -33.47 -7.39
CA PRO A 618 10.94 -33.52 -7.82
C PRO A 618 11.06 -32.95 -9.25
N PRO A 619 12.21 -32.36 -9.63
CA PRO A 619 12.41 -31.82 -10.97
C PRO A 619 12.09 -32.91 -12.01
N LEU A 620 11.35 -32.53 -13.06
CA LEU A 620 11.15 -33.37 -14.23
C LEU A 620 12.52 -33.91 -14.65
N SER A 621 12.64 -35.23 -14.69
CA SER A 621 13.87 -35.95 -15.03
C SER A 621 14.50 -35.35 -16.28
N ARG A 622 15.82 -35.16 -16.25
CA ARG A 622 16.67 -34.82 -17.40
C ARG A 622 16.20 -35.62 -18.61
N GLU A 623 15.76 -34.95 -19.67
CA GLU A 623 15.66 -35.60 -20.96
C GLU A 623 17.04 -36.17 -21.31
N PRO A 624 17.13 -37.43 -21.77
CA PRO A 624 18.38 -37.94 -22.31
C PRO A 624 18.76 -37.11 -23.54
N ALA A 625 20.05 -36.76 -23.61
CA ALA A 625 20.68 -35.97 -24.66
C ALA A 625 20.47 -36.51 -26.07
#